data_AF-A0A954H9B1-F1
#
_entry.id   AF-A0A954H9B1-F1
#
_cell.length_a   1.000
_cell.length_b   1.000
_cell.length_c   1.000
_cell.angle_alpha   90.00
_cell.angle_beta   90.00
_cell.angle_gamma   90.00
#
_symmetry.space_group_name_H-M   'P 1'
#
loop_
_entity.id
_entity.type
_entity.pdbx_description
1 polymer ?
#
loop_
_entity_poly.entity_id
_entity_poly.type
_entity_poly.pdbx_seq_one_letter_code
_entity_poly.pdbx_strand_id
1 'polypeptide(L)'
;MSNSLQAGLDFNRAFKVTSEKTSDPHLRKILKEMLIDITQGSDIASAMENRKGAFPELMISMVRVGENSGHFPEVLRDLAEHFERNRSLKRELWAQLTMPILQMFAAIFIIAFMLLIIGLFAEPKRGESFDPLGFGLTGTEGAKMWLLFTLGPLFLGFIAYVVGTRALRGKKFIHSILMKLPVIKPCMQNFAIARFSWAFALTQQTGLSVLKCLDISLRATGNGVYIASIPQMQTDLKEGKLISEAMRNSRLYTEEYLQIVEVAEESGTVPEQLQRVSPQLQDEARRSLQVMTAVFSWF
;
A
#
# COMPACT_ATOMS: atom_id res chain seq x y z
N MET A 1 12.83 -17.36 7.44
CA MET A 1 11.96 -18.50 7.73
C MET A 1 11.74 -19.41 6.53
N SER A 2 11.23 -18.93 5.38
CA SER A 2 11.03 -19.75 4.17
C SER A 2 12.27 -20.57 3.76
N ASN A 3 13.45 -19.93 3.66
CA ASN A 3 14.70 -20.64 3.35
C ASN A 3 15.08 -21.73 4.38
N SER A 4 14.67 -21.58 5.64
CA SER A 4 14.94 -22.55 6.71
C SER A 4 13.98 -23.75 6.62
N LEU A 5 12.72 -23.52 6.24
CA LEU A 5 11.74 -24.58 5.97
C LEU A 5 12.11 -25.37 4.72
N GLN A 6 12.57 -24.70 3.66
CA GLN A 6 13.11 -25.36 2.47
C GLN A 6 14.36 -26.20 2.76
N ALA A 7 15.15 -25.80 3.75
CA ALA A 7 16.29 -26.58 4.24
C ALA A 7 15.88 -27.78 5.12
N GLY A 8 14.58 -28.09 5.23
CA GLY A 8 14.06 -29.26 5.95
C GLY A 8 14.00 -29.09 7.47
N LEU A 9 14.14 -27.87 8.00
CA LEU A 9 13.96 -27.63 9.44
C LEU A 9 12.48 -27.68 9.81
N ASP A 10 12.18 -28.35 10.94
CA ASP A 10 10.88 -28.28 11.61
C ASP A 10 10.44 -26.82 11.80
N PHE A 11 9.17 -26.54 11.54
CA PHE A 11 8.55 -25.22 11.68
C PHE A 11 8.88 -24.57 13.03
N ASN A 12 8.77 -25.32 14.14
CA ASN A 12 9.01 -24.79 15.48
C ASN A 12 10.46 -24.30 15.63
N ARG A 13 11.40 -25.03 15.04
CA ARG A 13 12.82 -24.68 15.05
C ARG A 13 13.11 -23.49 14.13
N ALA A 14 12.53 -23.48 12.93
CA ALA A 14 12.67 -22.37 11.98
C ALA A 14 12.07 -21.07 12.55
N PHE A 15 10.93 -21.14 13.22
CA PHE A 15 10.26 -20.00 13.85
C PHE A 15 11.03 -19.50 15.08
N LYS A 16 11.53 -20.40 15.94
CA LYS A 16 12.38 -20.04 17.08
C LYS A 16 13.65 -19.31 16.64
N VAL A 17 14.36 -19.83 15.64
CA VAL A 17 15.55 -19.15 15.09
C VAL A 17 15.21 -17.78 14.53
N THR A 18 14.06 -17.65 13.86
CA THR A 18 13.60 -16.37 13.31
C THR A 18 13.28 -15.36 14.41
N SER A 19 12.61 -15.78 15.49
CA SER A 19 12.30 -14.90 16.63
C SER A 19 13.57 -14.42 17.34
N GLU A 20 14.58 -15.27 17.47
CA GLU A 20 15.88 -14.92 18.07
C GLU A 20 16.72 -13.98 17.18
N LYS A 21 16.73 -14.20 15.87
CA LYS A 21 17.53 -13.41 14.90
C LYS A 21 16.89 -12.08 14.50
N THR A 22 15.66 -11.80 14.90
CA THR A 22 14.97 -10.56 14.54
C THR A 22 15.63 -9.34 15.21
N SER A 23 16.02 -8.36 14.40
CA SER A 23 16.70 -7.13 14.87
C SER A 23 15.79 -6.18 15.64
N ASP A 24 14.51 -6.10 15.28
CA ASP A 24 13.53 -5.23 15.95
C ASP A 24 13.08 -5.85 17.29
N PRO A 25 13.32 -5.16 18.44
CA PRO A 25 12.90 -5.65 19.75
C PRO A 25 11.38 -5.84 19.88
N HIS A 26 10.58 -5.00 19.23
CA HIS A 26 9.13 -5.08 19.28
C HIS A 26 8.63 -6.31 18.54
N LEU A 27 9.11 -6.51 17.30
CA LEU A 27 8.78 -7.69 16.51
C LEU A 27 9.29 -8.98 17.16
N ARG A 28 10.47 -8.95 17.79
CA ARG A 28 11.01 -10.07 18.57
C ARG A 28 10.06 -10.49 19.69
N LYS A 29 9.49 -9.54 20.43
CA LYS A 29 8.52 -9.83 21.51
C LYS A 29 7.27 -10.50 20.94
N ILE A 30 6.69 -9.93 19.88
CA ILE A 30 5.51 -10.48 19.20
C ILE A 30 5.76 -11.91 18.72
N LEU A 31 6.88 -12.17 18.06
CA LEU A 31 7.23 -13.50 17.57
C LEU A 31 7.43 -14.51 18.71
N LYS A 32 8.01 -14.11 19.84
CA LYS A 32 8.14 -15.01 21.01
C LYS A 32 6.78 -15.37 21.60
N GLU A 33 5.88 -14.40 21.72
CA GLU A 33 4.52 -14.67 22.20
C GLU A 33 3.73 -15.56 21.23
N MET A 34 3.87 -15.34 19.92
CA MET A 34 3.27 -16.22 18.92
C MET A 34 3.83 -17.65 19.00
N LEU A 35 5.14 -17.82 19.25
CA LEU A 35 5.72 -19.15 19.41
C LEU A 35 5.07 -19.89 20.58
N ILE A 36 4.78 -19.19 21.68
CA ILE A 36 4.08 -19.77 22.83
C ILE A 36 2.67 -20.21 22.42
N ASP A 37 1.89 -19.33 21.79
CA ASP A 37 0.52 -19.63 21.34
C ASP A 37 0.48 -20.85 20.40
N ILE A 38 1.42 -20.94 19.46
CA ILE A 38 1.53 -22.05 18.51
C ILE A 38 1.92 -23.35 19.21
N THR A 39 2.89 -23.30 20.14
CA THR A 39 3.27 -24.50 20.93
C THR A 39 2.16 -25.00 21.86
N GLN A 40 1.21 -24.12 22.20
CA GLN A 40 0.00 -24.47 22.96
C GLN A 40 -1.13 -25.01 22.09
N GLY A 41 -0.94 -25.11 20.77
CA GLY A 41 -1.88 -25.68 19.81
C GLY A 41 -2.75 -24.66 19.07
N SER A 42 -2.42 -23.37 19.11
CA SER A 42 -3.10 -22.38 18.27
C SER A 42 -2.64 -22.45 16.82
N ASP A 43 -3.58 -22.37 15.88
CA ASP A 43 -3.26 -22.17 14.46
C ASP A 43 -2.39 -20.92 14.26
N ILE A 44 -1.47 -20.97 13.31
CA ILE A 44 -0.52 -19.88 13.04
C ILE A 44 -1.28 -18.62 12.63
N ALA A 45 -2.28 -18.75 11.76
CA ALA A 45 -3.09 -17.63 11.31
C ALA A 45 -3.83 -16.96 12.49
N SER A 46 -4.33 -17.75 13.43
CA SER A 46 -5.03 -17.26 14.62
C SER A 46 -4.08 -16.55 15.58
N ALA A 47 -2.86 -17.09 15.78
CA ALA A 47 -1.81 -16.44 16.55
C ALA A 47 -1.40 -15.08 15.96
N MET A 48 -1.35 -14.96 14.63
CA MET A 48 -1.10 -13.69 13.94
C MET A 48 -2.25 -12.69 14.11
N GLU A 49 -3.50 -13.16 13.97
CA GLU A 49 -4.70 -12.32 14.08
C GLU A 49 -4.87 -11.71 15.48
N ASN A 50 -4.49 -12.45 16.52
CA ASN A 50 -4.49 -11.96 17.90
C ASN A 50 -3.52 -10.79 18.12
N ARG A 51 -2.53 -10.58 17.25
CA ARG A 51 -1.55 -9.49 17.32
C ARG A 51 -1.94 -8.34 16.39
N LYS A 52 -3.03 -7.65 16.76
CA LYS A 52 -3.65 -6.57 15.98
C LYS A 52 -2.63 -5.53 15.50
N GLY A 53 -2.58 -5.32 14.19
CA GLY A 53 -1.75 -4.29 13.55
C GLY A 53 -0.28 -4.66 13.33
N ALA A 54 0.18 -5.83 13.81
CA ALA A 54 1.53 -6.32 13.56
C ALA A 54 1.70 -6.89 12.15
N PHE A 55 0.65 -7.56 11.63
CA PHE A 55 0.66 -8.22 10.34
C PHE A 55 -0.42 -7.67 9.41
N PRO A 56 -0.14 -7.49 8.11
CA PRO A 56 -1.16 -7.16 7.12
C PRO A 56 -2.22 -8.27 7.02
N GLU A 57 -3.49 -7.90 6.82
CA GLU A 57 -4.61 -8.84 6.67
C GLU A 57 -4.35 -9.88 5.57
N LEU A 58 -3.75 -9.45 4.45
CA LEU A 58 -3.31 -10.34 3.36
C LEU A 58 -2.40 -11.48 3.83
N MET A 59 -1.44 -11.17 4.70
CA MET A 59 -0.49 -12.17 5.20
C MET A 59 -1.21 -13.21 6.06
N ILE A 60 -2.14 -12.76 6.91
CA ILE A 60 -2.94 -13.64 7.78
C ILE A 60 -3.82 -14.56 6.92
N SER A 61 -4.53 -14.00 5.93
CA SER A 61 -5.38 -14.78 5.03
C SER A 61 -4.61 -15.83 4.25
N MET A 62 -3.43 -15.48 3.72
CA MET A 62 -2.60 -16.41 2.96
C MET A 62 -1.98 -17.48 3.85
N VAL A 63 -1.48 -17.12 5.03
CA VAL A 63 -0.99 -18.09 6.03
C VAL A 63 -2.08 -19.10 6.38
N ARG A 64 -3.32 -18.64 6.62
CA ARG A 64 -4.47 -19.53 6.86
C ARG A 64 -4.71 -20.49 5.70
N VAL A 65 -4.58 -20.02 4.46
CA VAL A 65 -4.71 -20.89 3.27
C VAL A 65 -3.57 -21.90 3.18
N GLY A 66 -2.33 -21.46 3.35
CA GLY A 66 -1.15 -22.34 3.32
C GLY A 66 -1.17 -23.41 4.41
N GLU A 67 -1.61 -23.04 5.61
CA GLU A 67 -1.77 -23.94 6.75
C GLU A 67 -2.85 -25.02 6.48
N ASN A 68 -4.02 -24.61 5.99
CA ASN A 68 -5.11 -25.55 5.69
C ASN A 68 -4.87 -26.43 4.46
N SER A 69 -4.10 -25.94 3.49
CA SER A 69 -3.81 -26.65 2.23
C SER A 69 -2.52 -27.47 2.28
N GLY A 70 -1.71 -27.34 3.34
CA GLY A 70 -0.40 -27.99 3.43
C GLY A 70 0.71 -27.35 2.58
N HIS A 71 0.41 -26.30 1.81
CA HIS A 71 1.36 -25.58 0.94
C HIS A 71 2.01 -24.38 1.64
N PHE A 72 2.25 -24.52 2.94
CA PHE A 72 2.75 -23.44 3.78
C PHE A 72 4.14 -22.91 3.36
N PRO A 73 5.13 -23.77 2.99
CA PRO A 73 6.44 -23.30 2.52
C PRO A 73 6.36 -22.46 1.24
N GLU A 74 5.54 -22.85 0.28
CA GLU A 74 5.32 -22.17 -1.00
C GLU A 74 4.67 -20.81 -0.76
N VAL A 75 3.59 -20.78 0.04
CA VAL A 75 2.89 -19.54 0.39
C VAL A 75 3.82 -18.57 1.11
N LEU A 76 4.65 -19.04 2.04
CA LEU A 76 5.63 -18.17 2.73
C LEU A 76 6.71 -17.63 1.79
N ARG A 77 7.16 -18.42 0.80
CA ARG A 77 8.11 -17.95 -0.21
C ARG A 77 7.49 -16.84 -1.04
N ASP A 78 6.28 -17.06 -1.54
CA ASP A 78 5.60 -16.12 -2.43
C ASP A 78 5.22 -14.84 -1.68
N LEU A 79 4.83 -14.95 -0.39
CA LEU A 79 4.66 -13.80 0.50
C LEU A 79 5.98 -13.03 0.70
N ALA A 80 7.10 -13.73 0.90
CA ALA A 80 8.39 -13.10 1.08
C ALA A 80 8.80 -12.31 -0.18
N GLU A 81 8.64 -12.89 -1.37
CA GLU A 81 8.89 -12.21 -2.64
C GLU A 81 7.96 -11.00 -2.81
N HIS A 82 6.68 -11.15 -2.52
CA HIS A 82 5.69 -10.06 -2.60
C HIS A 82 6.06 -8.88 -1.68
N PHE A 83 6.40 -9.16 -0.42
CA PHE A 83 6.74 -8.10 0.53
C PHE A 83 8.11 -7.49 0.29
N GLU A 84 9.08 -8.25 -0.22
CA GLU A 84 10.39 -7.70 -0.61
C GLU A 84 10.23 -6.73 -1.79
N ARG A 85 9.42 -7.09 -2.81
CA ARG A 85 9.07 -6.15 -3.90
C ARG A 85 8.33 -4.93 -3.38
N ASN A 86 7.35 -5.08 -2.49
CA ASN A 86 6.69 -3.91 -1.89
C ASN A 86 7.66 -3.04 -1.08
N ARG A 87 8.67 -3.63 -0.44
CA ARG A 87 9.70 -2.89 0.30
C ARG A 87 10.64 -2.14 -0.64
N SER A 88 11.10 -2.78 -1.72
CA SER A 88 11.93 -2.12 -2.73
C SER A 88 11.19 -0.95 -3.37
N LEU A 89 9.91 -1.16 -3.73
CA LEU A 89 9.04 -0.11 -4.26
C LEU A 89 8.92 1.08 -3.31
N LYS A 90 8.62 0.83 -2.03
CA LYS A 90 8.56 1.90 -1.02
C LYS A 90 9.88 2.65 -0.93
N ARG A 91 11.01 1.93 -0.88
CA ARG A 91 12.35 2.55 -0.80
C ARG A 91 12.63 3.45 -1.99
N GLU A 92 12.29 3.01 -3.20
CA GLU A 92 12.49 3.80 -4.41
C GLU A 92 11.58 5.02 -4.46
N LEU A 93 10.31 4.89 -4.06
CA LEU A 93 9.39 6.03 -3.94
C LEU A 93 9.91 7.07 -2.95
N TRP A 94 10.38 6.63 -1.77
CA TRP A 94 11.00 7.53 -0.80
C TRP A 94 12.27 8.19 -1.34
N ALA A 95 13.12 7.46 -2.06
CA ALA A 95 14.31 8.01 -2.68
C ALA A 95 13.96 9.12 -3.70
N GLN A 96 12.92 8.91 -4.51
CA GLN A 96 12.47 9.90 -5.50
C GLN A 96 11.81 11.12 -4.85
N LEU A 97 11.06 10.94 -3.77
CA LEU A 97 10.42 12.04 -3.03
C LEU A 97 11.41 12.85 -2.19
N THR A 98 12.58 12.29 -1.85
CA THR A 98 13.56 12.96 -0.99
C THR A 98 14.04 14.28 -1.59
N MET A 99 14.33 14.31 -2.90
CA MET A 99 14.81 15.52 -3.58
C MET A 99 13.74 16.64 -3.64
N PRO A 100 12.51 16.41 -4.13
CA PRO A 100 11.44 17.42 -4.10
C PRO A 100 11.14 17.94 -2.70
N ILE A 101 11.13 17.06 -1.69
CA ILE A 101 10.89 17.46 -0.30
C ILE A 101 12.01 18.39 0.17
N LEU A 102 13.27 18.05 -0.09
CA LEU A 102 14.41 18.89 0.27
C LEU A 102 14.36 20.25 -0.44
N GLN A 103 14.03 20.28 -1.74
CA GLN A 103 13.88 21.50 -2.53
C GLN A 103 12.74 22.38 -2.01
N MET A 104 11.59 21.79 -1.67
CA MET A 104 10.46 22.49 -1.07
C MET A 104 10.87 23.14 0.25
N PHE A 105 11.54 22.41 1.15
CA PHE A 105 12.03 22.99 2.41
C PHE A 105 13.08 24.09 2.15
N ALA A 106 14.00 23.91 1.20
CA ALA A 106 14.99 24.92 0.85
C ALA A 106 14.32 26.20 0.33
N ALA A 107 13.36 26.10 -0.59
CA ALA A 107 12.58 27.24 -1.07
C ALA A 107 11.84 27.93 0.09
N ILE A 108 11.31 27.14 1.03
CA ILE A 108 10.69 27.68 2.22
C ILE A 108 11.74 28.50 3.03
N PHE A 109 12.87 27.91 3.39
CA PHE A 109 13.85 28.65 4.19
C PHE A 109 14.46 29.87 3.48
N ILE A 110 14.64 29.83 2.15
CA ILE A 110 15.17 30.95 1.37
C ILE A 110 14.25 32.17 1.43
N ILE A 111 12.95 31.99 1.25
CA ILE A 111 12.00 33.12 1.29
C ILE A 111 11.91 33.70 2.71
N ALA A 112 11.85 32.86 3.75
CA ALA A 112 11.92 33.33 5.14
C ALA A 112 13.19 34.15 5.41
N PHE A 113 14.34 33.66 4.92
CA PHE A 113 15.63 34.31 5.08
C PHE A 113 15.67 35.66 4.35
N MET A 114 15.12 35.73 3.13
CA MET A 114 15.00 36.97 2.36
C MET A 114 14.17 38.02 3.11
N LEU A 115 13.03 37.64 3.70
CA LEU A 115 12.18 38.55 4.50
C LEU A 115 12.90 39.07 5.75
N LEU A 116 13.72 38.23 6.39
CA LEU A 116 14.56 38.63 7.53
C LEU A 116 15.59 39.67 7.12
N ILE A 117 16.33 39.42 6.02
CA ILE A 117 17.32 40.35 5.47
C ILE A 117 16.69 41.70 5.14
N ILE A 118 15.56 41.70 4.42
CA ILE A 118 14.88 42.95 4.04
C ILE A 118 14.53 43.77 5.28
N GLY A 119 14.03 43.15 6.36
CA GLY A 119 13.73 43.88 7.59
C GLY A 119 14.95 44.30 8.41
N LEU A 120 16.11 43.69 8.21
CA LEU A 120 17.35 44.07 8.89
C LEU A 120 17.99 45.31 8.22
N PHE A 121 17.86 45.43 6.90
CA PHE A 121 18.36 46.57 6.12
C PHE A 121 17.33 47.70 5.92
N ALA A 122 16.05 47.43 6.18
CA ALA A 122 15.02 48.45 6.24
C ALA A 122 15.16 49.28 7.54
N GLU A 123 16.17 50.14 7.59
CA GLU A 123 16.10 51.29 8.50
C GLU A 123 14.83 52.09 8.19
N PRO A 124 14.08 52.57 9.19
CA PRO A 124 12.82 53.29 8.99
C PRO A 124 13.07 54.67 8.39
N LYS A 125 13.42 54.73 7.10
CA LYS A 125 13.45 55.98 6.34
C LYS A 125 12.02 56.29 5.92
N ARG A 126 11.36 57.11 6.75
CA ARG A 126 10.07 57.79 6.53
C ARG A 126 8.80 56.94 6.63
N GLY A 127 8.58 56.27 7.76
CA GLY A 127 7.21 55.93 8.22
C GLY A 127 6.38 54.96 7.36
N GLU A 128 6.86 54.53 6.21
CA GLU A 128 6.26 53.48 5.40
C GLU A 128 7.22 52.28 5.38
N SER A 129 6.75 51.19 5.96
CA SER A 129 7.38 49.88 5.82
C SER A 129 7.43 49.53 4.33
N PHE A 130 8.64 49.32 3.79
CA PHE A 130 8.82 48.81 2.43
C PHE A 130 8.25 47.40 2.36
N ASP A 131 6.99 47.30 1.94
CA ASP A 131 6.23 46.07 1.89
C ASP A 131 6.05 45.62 0.43
N PRO A 132 7.00 44.87 -0.14
CA PRO A 132 6.94 44.43 -1.53
C PRO A 132 5.75 43.49 -1.82
N LEU A 133 4.99 43.05 -0.81
CA LEU A 133 3.86 42.14 -0.95
C LEU A 133 2.52 42.70 -0.44
N GLY A 134 2.51 43.86 0.23
CA GLY A 134 1.30 44.50 0.78
C GLY A 134 0.67 43.79 1.99
N PHE A 135 1.36 42.81 2.59
CA PHE A 135 0.86 41.99 3.71
C PHE A 135 1.53 42.27 5.06
N GLY A 136 2.36 43.31 5.18
CA GLY A 136 3.12 43.67 6.38
C GLY A 136 4.26 42.71 6.70
N LEU A 137 4.71 41.90 5.72
CA LEU A 137 5.71 40.85 5.92
C LEU A 137 7.12 41.41 5.80
N THR A 138 7.58 42.17 6.79
CA THR A 138 8.99 42.59 6.88
C THR A 138 9.60 42.29 8.25
N GLY A 139 10.87 41.90 8.26
CA GLY A 139 11.60 41.62 9.50
C GLY A 139 11.26 40.29 10.16
N THR A 140 11.60 40.19 11.45
CA THR A 140 11.48 38.95 12.23
C THR A 140 10.02 38.50 12.40
N GLU A 141 9.08 39.43 12.51
CA GLU A 141 7.65 39.12 12.58
C GLU A 141 7.08 38.67 11.22
N GLY A 142 7.51 39.28 10.10
CA GLY A 142 7.13 38.83 8.76
C GLY A 142 7.61 37.41 8.43
N ALA A 143 8.85 37.06 8.79
CA ALA A 143 9.37 35.70 8.60
C ALA A 143 8.61 34.65 9.42
N LYS A 144 8.23 34.97 10.67
CA LYS A 144 7.39 34.09 11.51
C LYS A 144 6.00 33.90 10.94
N MET A 145 5.32 34.98 10.52
CA MET A 145 3.98 34.91 9.92
C MET A 145 3.99 34.08 8.64
N TRP A 146 5.01 34.26 7.80
CA TRP A 146 5.15 33.50 6.57
C TRP A 146 5.41 32.01 6.82
N LEU A 147 6.27 31.65 7.78
CA LEU A 147 6.46 30.26 8.20
C LEU A 147 5.16 29.66 8.78
N LEU A 148 4.41 30.43 9.58
CA LEU A 148 3.13 29.98 10.13
C LEU A 148 2.09 29.75 9.03
N PHE A 149 2.01 30.63 8.04
CA PHE A 149 1.03 30.55 6.96
C PHE A 149 1.38 29.47 5.93
N THR A 150 2.66 29.10 5.79
CA THR A 150 3.10 28.04 4.86
C THR A 150 3.16 26.66 5.55
N LEU A 151 3.83 26.55 6.69
CA LEU A 151 3.95 25.28 7.43
C LEU A 151 2.67 24.94 8.20
N GLY A 152 1.89 25.92 8.64
CA GLY A 152 0.65 25.71 9.39
C GLY A 152 -0.38 24.87 8.61
N PRO A 153 -0.79 25.28 7.40
CA PRO A 153 -1.70 24.49 6.57
C PRO A 153 -1.13 23.13 6.14
N LEU A 154 0.18 23.07 5.86
CA LEU A 154 0.88 21.80 5.55
C LEU A 154 0.80 20.82 6.73
N PHE A 155 1.05 21.31 7.94
CA PHE A 155 1.00 20.52 9.17
C PHE A 155 -0.43 20.12 9.54
N LEU A 156 -1.39 21.05 9.44
CA LEU A 156 -2.81 20.78 9.68
C LEU A 156 -3.36 19.77 8.65
N GLY A 157 -2.99 19.93 7.38
CA GLY A 157 -3.34 19.00 6.30
C GLY A 157 -2.72 17.62 6.51
N PHE A 158 -1.47 17.55 6.96
CA PHE A 158 -0.82 16.29 7.33
C PHE A 158 -1.51 15.60 8.51
N ILE A 159 -1.87 16.34 9.56
CA ILE A 159 -2.64 15.80 10.69
C ILE A 159 -4.02 15.33 10.23
N ALA A 160 -4.73 16.12 9.43
CA ALA A 160 -6.04 15.74 8.88
C ALA A 160 -5.93 14.48 8.01
N TYR A 161 -4.85 14.34 7.23
CA TYR A 161 -4.57 13.13 6.46
C TYR A 161 -4.27 11.92 7.35
N VAL A 162 -3.41 12.05 8.36
CA VAL A 162 -3.05 10.94 9.27
C VAL A 162 -4.25 10.52 10.14
N VAL A 163 -4.97 11.48 10.71
CA VAL A 163 -6.17 11.23 11.51
C VAL A 163 -7.28 10.71 10.62
N GLY A 164 -7.47 11.27 9.42
CA GLY A 164 -8.44 10.79 8.43
C GLY A 164 -8.16 9.33 8.04
N THR A 165 -6.93 9.01 7.63
CA THR A 165 -6.55 7.65 7.23
C THR A 165 -6.56 6.64 8.38
N ARG A 166 -6.30 7.06 9.63
CA ARG A 166 -6.43 6.19 10.82
C ARG A 166 -7.89 6.02 11.27
N ALA A 167 -8.69 7.08 11.25
CA ALA A 167 -10.10 7.04 11.66
C ALA A 167 -10.99 6.35 10.61
N LEU A 168 -10.60 6.41 9.33
CA LEU A 168 -11.34 5.85 8.21
C LEU A 168 -10.69 4.57 7.66
N ARG A 169 -9.68 4.02 8.34
CA ARG A 169 -9.00 2.75 8.02
C ARG A 169 -9.95 1.53 7.96
N GLY A 170 -11.22 1.71 8.33
CA GLY A 170 -12.30 0.72 8.20
C GLY A 170 -13.59 1.21 7.53
N LYS A 171 -13.67 2.44 6.97
CA LYS A 171 -14.91 2.94 6.35
C LYS A 171 -14.70 3.41 4.91
N LYS A 172 -15.54 2.88 4.03
CA LYS A 172 -15.65 3.01 2.55
C LYS A 172 -15.49 4.43 1.95
N PHE A 173 -15.46 5.47 2.78
CA PHE A 173 -15.55 6.87 2.39
C PHE A 173 -14.24 7.44 1.81
N ILE A 174 -13.07 7.12 2.37
CA ILE A 174 -11.78 7.57 1.78
C ILE A 174 -11.57 6.96 0.41
N HIS A 175 -11.80 5.65 0.27
CA HIS A 175 -11.58 4.96 -1.00
C HIS A 175 -12.53 5.44 -2.08
N SER A 176 -13.77 5.82 -1.74
CA SER A 176 -14.73 6.40 -2.70
C SER A 176 -14.36 7.82 -3.13
N ILE A 177 -13.78 8.64 -2.25
CA ILE A 177 -13.28 9.98 -2.59
C ILE A 177 -11.99 9.92 -3.42
N LEU A 178 -11.06 9.03 -3.06
CA LEU A 178 -9.77 8.88 -3.76
C LEU A 178 -9.95 8.29 -5.16
N MET A 179 -10.94 7.41 -5.36
CA MET A 179 -11.30 6.88 -6.69
C MET A 179 -11.96 7.91 -7.63
N LYS A 180 -12.40 9.06 -7.13
CA LYS A 180 -12.93 10.15 -7.97
C LYS A 180 -11.84 11.06 -8.53
N LEU A 181 -10.60 10.95 -8.04
CA LEU A 181 -9.48 11.72 -8.58
C LEU A 181 -8.92 11.00 -9.83
N PRO A 182 -9.10 11.58 -11.04
CA PRO A 182 -8.76 10.89 -12.30
C PRO A 182 -7.27 10.56 -12.44
N VAL A 183 -6.39 11.28 -11.74
CA VAL A 183 -4.94 11.05 -11.76
C VAL A 183 -4.52 9.86 -10.89
N ILE A 184 -5.24 9.60 -9.79
CA ILE A 184 -4.90 8.54 -8.81
C ILE A 184 -5.61 7.23 -9.13
N LYS A 185 -6.76 7.29 -9.83
CA LYS A 185 -7.59 6.13 -10.16
C LYS A 185 -6.81 5.02 -10.89
N PRO A 186 -6.07 5.26 -12.00
CA PRO A 186 -5.38 4.19 -12.73
C PRO A 186 -4.31 3.49 -11.87
N CYS A 187 -3.57 4.26 -11.08
CA CYS A 187 -2.55 3.74 -10.17
C CYS A 187 -3.16 2.81 -9.10
N MET A 188 -4.23 3.26 -8.43
CA MET A 188 -4.91 2.45 -7.42
C MET A 188 -5.56 1.21 -8.00
N GLN A 189 -6.12 1.33 -9.21
CA GLN A 189 -6.72 0.23 -9.95
C GLN A 189 -5.67 -0.84 -10.27
N ASN A 190 -4.53 -0.46 -10.86
CA ASN A 190 -3.45 -1.39 -11.18
C ASN A 190 -2.87 -2.07 -9.94
N PHE A 191 -2.70 -1.36 -8.81
CA PHE A 191 -2.30 -1.99 -7.55
C PHE A 191 -3.34 -2.98 -7.01
N ALA A 192 -4.63 -2.68 -7.11
CA ALA A 192 -5.69 -3.56 -6.65
C ALA A 192 -5.78 -4.82 -7.52
N ILE A 193 -5.79 -4.66 -8.85
CA ILE A 193 -5.79 -5.77 -9.80
C ILE A 193 -4.54 -6.62 -9.63
N ALA A 194 -3.35 -6.03 -9.50
CA ALA A 194 -2.12 -6.80 -9.29
C ALA A 194 -2.16 -7.67 -8.02
N ARG A 195 -2.67 -7.13 -6.90
CA ARG A 195 -2.83 -7.89 -5.66
C ARG A 195 -3.86 -9.00 -5.81
N PHE A 196 -4.98 -8.71 -6.47
CA PHE A 196 -5.99 -9.71 -6.81
C PHE A 196 -5.38 -10.83 -7.64
N SER A 197 -4.69 -10.52 -8.74
CA SER A 197 -4.11 -11.53 -9.65
C SER A 197 -3.08 -12.42 -8.96
N TRP A 198 -2.22 -11.83 -8.12
CA TRP A 198 -1.25 -12.59 -7.32
C TRP A 198 -1.94 -13.50 -6.30
N ALA A 199 -2.90 -12.96 -5.54
CA ALA A 199 -3.64 -13.71 -4.54
C ALA A 199 -4.47 -14.85 -5.17
N PHE A 200 -5.08 -14.59 -6.33
CA PHE A 200 -5.90 -15.57 -7.04
C PHE A 200 -5.05 -16.68 -7.62
N ALA A 201 -3.92 -16.35 -8.26
CA ALA A 201 -2.98 -17.36 -8.75
C ALA A 201 -2.49 -18.28 -7.62
N LEU A 202 -2.10 -17.70 -6.48
CA LEU A 202 -1.61 -18.46 -5.33
C LEU A 202 -2.70 -19.35 -4.72
N THR A 203 -3.90 -18.80 -4.50
CA THR A 203 -4.99 -19.56 -3.86
C THR A 203 -5.56 -20.64 -4.78
N GLN A 204 -5.60 -20.40 -6.09
CA GLN A 204 -6.07 -21.38 -7.06
C GLN A 204 -5.11 -22.58 -7.17
N GLN A 205 -3.80 -22.38 -7.03
CA GLN A 205 -2.81 -23.47 -6.99
C GLN A 205 -2.97 -24.40 -5.77
N THR A 206 -3.60 -23.92 -4.69
CA THR A 206 -3.85 -24.74 -3.48
C THR A 206 -5.06 -25.67 -3.58
N GLY A 207 -5.75 -25.71 -4.73
CA GLY A 207 -6.89 -26.61 -4.96
C GLY A 207 -8.20 -26.17 -4.29
N LEU A 208 -8.27 -24.93 -3.80
CA LEU A 208 -9.51 -24.35 -3.27
C LEU A 208 -10.55 -24.13 -4.38
N SER A 209 -11.83 -24.08 -4.01
CA SER A 209 -12.89 -23.75 -4.98
C SER A 209 -12.75 -22.32 -5.50
N VAL A 210 -13.08 -22.09 -6.77
CA VAL A 210 -13.00 -20.79 -7.44
C VAL A 210 -13.70 -19.69 -6.64
N LEU A 211 -14.87 -19.97 -6.06
CA LEU A 211 -15.62 -19.02 -5.22
C LEU A 211 -14.85 -18.58 -3.96
N LYS A 212 -14.08 -19.50 -3.36
CA LYS A 212 -13.27 -19.22 -2.17
C LYS A 212 -11.98 -18.49 -2.54
N CYS A 213 -11.34 -18.88 -3.65
CA CYS A 213 -10.21 -18.15 -4.22
C CYS A 213 -10.60 -16.71 -4.53
N LEU A 214 -11.77 -16.50 -5.13
CA LEU A 214 -12.30 -15.17 -5.45
C LEU A 214 -12.49 -14.31 -4.19
N ASP A 215 -13.13 -14.83 -3.13
CA ASP A 215 -13.36 -14.09 -1.88
C ASP A 215 -12.04 -13.66 -1.23
N ILE A 216 -11.10 -14.60 -1.10
CA ILE A 216 -9.79 -14.33 -0.49
C ILE A 216 -9.01 -13.32 -1.32
N SER A 217 -9.03 -13.45 -2.64
CA SER A 217 -8.29 -12.58 -3.56
C SER A 217 -8.85 -11.17 -3.64
N LEU A 218 -10.17 -11.01 -3.57
CA LEU A 218 -10.81 -9.69 -3.51
C LEU A 218 -10.57 -8.99 -2.17
N ARG A 219 -10.58 -9.73 -1.05
CA ARG A 219 -10.18 -9.20 0.26
C ARG A 219 -8.71 -8.80 0.29
N ALA A 220 -7.85 -9.59 -0.33
CA ALA A 220 -6.42 -9.34 -0.47
C ALA A 220 -6.08 -7.99 -1.15
N THR A 221 -6.98 -7.46 -1.98
CA THR A 221 -6.80 -6.14 -2.61
C THR A 221 -6.67 -5.00 -1.58
N GLY A 222 -7.28 -5.16 -0.40
CA GLY A 222 -7.41 -4.10 0.61
C GLY A 222 -8.26 -2.92 0.16
N ASN A 223 -8.95 -3.04 -0.99
CA ASN A 223 -9.73 -1.96 -1.59
C ASN A 223 -11.23 -2.22 -1.39
N GLY A 224 -11.86 -1.36 -0.60
CA GLY A 224 -13.28 -1.47 -0.25
C GLY A 224 -14.24 -1.51 -1.45
N VAL A 225 -13.84 -0.99 -2.61
CA VAL A 225 -14.65 -1.06 -3.85
C VAL A 225 -14.64 -2.47 -4.44
N TYR A 226 -13.48 -3.13 -4.48
CA TYR A 226 -13.35 -4.53 -4.93
C TYR A 226 -13.95 -5.51 -3.93
N ILE A 227 -13.82 -5.24 -2.63
CA ILE A 227 -14.45 -6.06 -1.59
C ILE A 227 -15.98 -5.99 -1.68
N ALA A 228 -16.52 -4.82 -2.05
CA ALA A 228 -17.96 -4.67 -2.23
C ALA A 228 -18.51 -5.43 -3.46
N SER A 229 -17.68 -5.80 -4.44
CA SER A 229 -18.11 -6.57 -5.60
C SER A 229 -18.17 -8.09 -5.35
N ILE A 230 -17.66 -8.58 -4.21
CA ILE A 230 -17.64 -10.01 -3.88
C ILE A 230 -19.02 -10.67 -4.03
N PRO A 231 -20.11 -10.15 -3.43
CA PRO A 231 -21.41 -10.84 -3.48
C PRO A 231 -21.94 -10.99 -4.92
N GLN A 232 -21.79 -9.94 -5.73
CA GLN A 232 -22.23 -9.95 -7.13
C GLN A 232 -21.41 -10.96 -7.95
N MET A 233 -20.08 -10.92 -7.84
CA MET A 233 -19.22 -11.83 -8.60
C MET A 233 -19.42 -13.29 -8.18
N GLN A 234 -19.69 -13.57 -6.89
CA GLN A 234 -20.02 -14.91 -6.43
C GLN A 234 -21.36 -15.40 -6.98
N THR A 235 -22.36 -14.52 -7.10
CA THR A 235 -23.65 -14.85 -7.72
C THR A 235 -23.46 -15.17 -9.20
N ASP A 236 -22.74 -14.33 -9.94
CA ASP A 236 -22.46 -14.55 -11.37
C ASP A 236 -21.76 -15.90 -11.62
N LEU A 237 -20.75 -16.24 -10.80
CA LEU A 237 -20.05 -17.52 -10.89
C LEU A 237 -20.94 -18.73 -10.51
N LYS A 238 -21.86 -18.56 -9.54
CA LYS A 238 -22.83 -19.61 -9.17
C LYS A 238 -23.86 -19.85 -10.28
N GLU A 239 -24.18 -18.82 -11.05
CA GLU A 239 -25.04 -18.90 -12.23
C GLU A 239 -24.32 -19.54 -13.44
N GLY A 240 -23.03 -19.86 -13.31
CA GLY A 240 -22.23 -20.49 -14.37
C GLY A 240 -21.64 -19.51 -15.37
N LYS A 241 -21.66 -18.20 -15.09
CA LYS A 241 -20.98 -17.19 -15.91
C LYS A 241 -19.47 -17.32 -15.77
N LEU A 242 -18.77 -16.87 -16.81
CA LEU A 242 -17.32 -16.81 -16.85
C LEU A 242 -16.77 -15.78 -15.83
N ILE A 243 -15.55 -16.01 -15.33
CA ILE A 243 -14.82 -15.09 -14.45
C ILE A 243 -14.65 -13.74 -15.13
N SER A 244 -14.25 -13.76 -16.41
CA SER A 244 -14.11 -12.58 -17.27
C SER A 244 -15.42 -11.76 -17.35
N GLU A 245 -16.56 -12.41 -17.53
CA GLU A 245 -17.88 -11.77 -17.55
C GLU A 245 -18.26 -11.18 -16.19
N ALA A 246 -18.07 -11.92 -15.10
CA ALA A 246 -18.33 -11.44 -13.74
C ALA A 246 -17.47 -10.20 -13.41
N MET A 247 -16.21 -10.18 -13.88
CA MET A 247 -15.34 -9.02 -13.77
C MET A 247 -15.83 -7.84 -14.62
N ARG A 248 -16.23 -8.10 -15.87
CA ARG A 248 -16.75 -7.08 -16.80
C ARG A 248 -17.98 -6.37 -16.24
N ASN A 249 -18.90 -7.11 -15.62
CA ASN A 249 -20.12 -6.56 -14.99
C ASN A 249 -19.81 -5.56 -13.86
N SER A 250 -18.70 -5.76 -13.14
CA SER A 250 -18.31 -4.87 -12.03
C SER A 250 -17.81 -3.49 -12.50
N ARG A 251 -17.37 -3.36 -13.76
CA ARG A 251 -16.74 -2.15 -14.33
C ARG A 251 -15.52 -1.63 -13.54
N LEU A 252 -14.88 -2.50 -12.76
CA LEU A 252 -13.69 -2.19 -11.95
C LEU A 252 -12.37 -2.55 -12.63
N TYR A 253 -12.41 -3.32 -13.70
CA TYR A 253 -11.24 -3.85 -14.39
C TYR A 253 -11.00 -3.09 -15.69
N THR A 254 -9.75 -3.03 -16.14
CA THR A 254 -9.40 -2.47 -17.44
C THR A 254 -9.73 -3.47 -18.54
N GLU A 255 -10.06 -2.99 -19.74
CA GLU A 255 -10.34 -3.85 -20.89
C GLU A 255 -9.16 -4.76 -21.24
N GLU A 256 -7.93 -4.23 -21.16
CA GLU A 256 -6.70 -5.02 -21.34
C GLU A 256 -6.60 -6.19 -20.35
N TYR A 257 -6.94 -5.96 -19.08
CA TYR A 257 -6.93 -7.04 -18.09
C TYR A 257 -8.02 -8.07 -18.34
N LEU A 258 -9.22 -7.64 -18.74
CA LEU A 258 -10.34 -8.55 -19.06
C LEU A 258 -9.98 -9.47 -20.22
N GLN A 259 -9.31 -8.95 -21.26
CA GLN A 259 -8.84 -9.76 -22.38
C GLN A 259 -7.84 -10.84 -21.94
N ILE A 260 -6.92 -10.51 -21.04
CA ILE A 260 -5.96 -11.49 -20.49
C ILE A 260 -6.71 -12.59 -19.73
N VAL A 261 -7.68 -12.22 -18.90
CA VAL A 261 -8.48 -13.19 -18.13
C VAL A 261 -9.32 -14.07 -19.07
N GLU A 262 -9.94 -13.49 -20.08
CA GLU A 262 -10.77 -14.18 -21.07
C GLU A 262 -9.96 -15.25 -21.83
N VAL A 263 -8.79 -14.89 -22.37
CA VAL A 263 -7.88 -15.84 -23.02
C VAL A 263 -7.36 -16.89 -22.04
N ALA A 264 -7.08 -16.51 -20.79
CA ALA A 264 -6.61 -17.44 -19.78
C ALA A 264 -7.70 -18.43 -19.35
N GLU A 265 -8.96 -17.99 -19.35
CA GLU A 265 -10.13 -18.80 -19.01
C GLU A 265 -10.43 -19.81 -20.12
N GLU A 266 -10.38 -19.38 -21.40
CA GLU A 266 -10.52 -20.28 -22.56
C GLU A 266 -9.41 -21.34 -22.64
N SER A 267 -8.17 -20.93 -22.31
CA SER A 267 -7.01 -21.83 -22.34
C SER A 267 -6.84 -22.67 -21.06
N GLY A 268 -7.62 -22.40 -20.01
CA GLY A 268 -7.48 -23.05 -18.70
C GLY A 268 -6.20 -22.69 -17.95
N THR A 269 -5.53 -21.58 -18.31
CA THR A 269 -4.25 -21.13 -17.73
C THR A 269 -4.37 -19.88 -16.85
N VAL A 270 -5.54 -19.68 -16.22
CA VAL A 270 -5.83 -18.52 -15.36
C VAL A 270 -4.75 -18.29 -14.29
N PRO A 271 -4.33 -19.30 -13.49
CA PRO A 271 -3.30 -19.08 -12.47
C PRO A 271 -1.97 -18.58 -13.05
N GLU A 272 -1.51 -19.18 -14.15
CA GLU A 272 -0.22 -18.87 -14.79
C GLU A 272 -0.23 -17.46 -15.39
N GLN A 273 -1.29 -17.09 -16.10
CA GLN A 273 -1.42 -15.75 -16.70
C GLN A 273 -1.53 -14.68 -15.62
N LEU A 274 -2.30 -14.92 -14.56
CA LEU A 274 -2.45 -13.98 -13.46
C LEU A 274 -1.16 -13.81 -12.64
N GLN A 275 -0.39 -14.87 -12.48
CA GLN A 275 0.95 -14.82 -11.87
C GLN A 275 1.92 -13.99 -12.72
N ARG A 276 1.81 -14.07 -14.06
CA ARG A 276 2.66 -13.34 -15.00
C ARG A 276 2.28 -11.86 -15.14
N VAL A 277 0.98 -11.54 -15.13
CA VAL A 277 0.49 -10.16 -15.31
C VAL A 277 0.61 -9.33 -14.02
N SER A 278 0.54 -9.96 -12.84
CA SER A 278 0.60 -9.25 -11.56
C SER A 278 1.84 -8.35 -11.41
N PRO A 279 3.08 -8.81 -11.68
CA PRO A 279 4.26 -7.95 -11.65
C PRO A 279 4.20 -6.81 -12.67
N GLN A 280 3.68 -7.06 -13.87
CA GLN A 280 3.56 -6.04 -14.92
C GLN A 280 2.64 -4.90 -14.49
N LEU A 281 1.49 -5.23 -13.90
CA LEU A 281 0.56 -4.25 -13.34
C LEU A 281 1.16 -3.48 -12.14
N GLN A 282 1.97 -4.13 -11.31
CA GLN A 282 2.70 -3.42 -10.24
C GLN A 282 3.70 -2.41 -10.82
N ASP A 283 4.44 -2.81 -11.84
CA ASP A 283 5.42 -1.93 -12.51
C ASP A 283 4.74 -0.78 -13.25
N GLU A 284 3.56 -0.99 -13.80
CA GLU A 284 2.77 0.07 -14.42
C GLU A 284 2.22 1.04 -13.38
N ALA A 285 1.66 0.54 -12.28
CA ALA A 285 1.24 1.38 -11.16
C ALA A 285 2.40 2.21 -10.60
N ARG A 286 3.60 1.61 -10.52
CA ARG A 286 4.84 2.29 -10.15
C ARG A 286 5.18 3.39 -11.15
N ARG A 287 5.17 3.11 -12.47
CA ARG A 287 5.44 4.11 -13.50
C ARG A 287 4.48 5.29 -13.42
N SER A 288 3.19 5.04 -13.18
CA SER A 288 2.22 6.12 -12.96
C SER A 288 2.58 6.99 -11.76
N LEU A 289 3.02 6.40 -10.64
CA LEU A 289 3.50 7.17 -9.47
C LEU A 289 4.74 8.01 -9.78
N GLN A 290 5.67 7.48 -10.58
CA GLN A 290 6.87 8.21 -10.98
C GLN A 290 6.53 9.41 -11.85
N VAL A 291 5.62 9.26 -12.81
CA VAL A 291 5.13 10.38 -13.64
C VAL A 291 4.48 11.45 -12.77
N MET A 292 3.63 11.07 -11.81
CA MET A 292 3.03 12.03 -10.89
C MET A 292 4.11 12.79 -10.09
N THR A 293 5.10 12.08 -9.59
CA THR A 293 6.21 12.68 -8.82
C THR A 293 7.06 13.60 -9.71
N ALA A 294 7.33 13.22 -10.96
CA ALA A 294 8.12 13.99 -11.91
C ALA A 294 7.40 15.29 -12.31
N VAL A 295 6.08 15.25 -12.53
CA VAL A 295 5.28 16.46 -12.77
C VAL A 295 5.37 17.42 -11.60
N PHE A 296 5.35 16.94 -10.35
CA PHE A 296 5.56 17.77 -9.17
C PHE A 296 6.99 18.32 -9.03
N SER A 297 8.00 17.65 -9.59
CA SER A 297 9.39 18.15 -9.56
C SER A 297 9.72 19.21 -10.61
N TRP A 298 8.85 19.37 -11.63
CA TRP A 298 9.05 20.34 -12.71
C TRP A 298 8.43 21.73 -12.39
N PHE A 299 7.69 21.83 -11.29
CA PHE A 299 7.18 23.07 -10.70
C PHE A 299 7.94 23.38 -9.41
#